data_AF-A0AAW9IAW4-F1
#
_entry.id   AF-A0AAW9IAW4-F1
#
_cell.length_a   1.000
_cell.length_b   1.000
_cell.length_c   1.000
_cell.angle_alpha   90.00
_cell.angle_beta   90.00
_cell.angle_gamma   90.00
#
_symmetry.space_group_name_H-M   'P 1'
#
loop_
_entity.id
_entity.type
_entity.pdbx_description
1 polymer ?
#
loop_
_entity_poly.entity_id
_entity_poly.type
_entity_poly.pdbx_seq_one_letter_code
_entity_poly.pdbx_strand_id
1 'polypeptide(L)'
;HSGDFTPVEADNTVAIFFAEQEPGFLAGVATALHLKEGELGFIGGMEIPAPQKFNWGFQQGVKYANENFGTKMNIKKENVVYQGSFDNVAAGQQLAATMFDNGVKAIFTAAGGVGVGAINEAKARANAGKEAWIVGVDVDQYADGIYKDNKSVVLTSAMKMIDTATFDMVKDELDGKFQGGKTLIFDAKNDGIGIPKENPNLSKETSDKVAEVLKQIKDGKITVSDKQGDLIK
;
A
#
# COMPACT_ATOMS: atom_id res chain seq x y z
N HIS A 1 -19.38 7.91 1.97
CA HIS A 1 -18.35 8.94 1.83
C HIS A 1 -18.23 9.31 0.35
N SER A 2 -18.23 10.61 0.01
CA SER A 2 -18.07 11.16 -1.36
C SER A 2 -16.64 11.09 -1.95
N GLY A 3 -15.69 10.46 -1.25
CA GLY A 3 -14.30 10.37 -1.72
C GLY A 3 -13.51 11.69 -1.66
N ASP A 4 -14.02 12.72 -0.99
CA ASP A 4 -13.44 14.06 -0.87
C ASP A 4 -12.73 14.31 0.48
N PHE A 5 -12.59 13.27 1.31
CA PHE A 5 -12.09 13.35 2.70
C PHE A 5 -12.84 14.32 3.62
N THR A 6 -14.05 14.77 3.26
CA THR A 6 -14.92 15.53 4.16
C THR A 6 -15.70 14.55 5.04
N PRO A 7 -15.50 14.56 6.37
CA PRO A 7 -16.25 13.69 7.26
C PRO A 7 -17.72 14.07 7.23
N VAL A 8 -18.60 13.06 7.23
CA VAL A 8 -20.03 13.24 7.48
C VAL A 8 -20.30 12.82 8.91
N GLU A 9 -20.27 13.80 9.81
CA GLU A 9 -20.51 13.60 11.23
C GLU A 9 -21.99 13.84 11.54
N ALA A 10 -22.63 12.84 12.14
CA ALA A 10 -23.96 12.90 12.72
C ALA A 10 -23.95 12.13 14.03
N ASP A 11 -24.91 12.39 14.92
CA ASP A 11 -24.97 11.81 16.26
C ASP A 11 -24.96 10.27 16.26
N ASN A 12 -25.35 9.64 15.15
CA ASN A 12 -25.38 8.20 14.97
C ASN A 12 -24.35 7.67 13.95
N THR A 13 -23.34 8.46 13.58
CA THR A 13 -22.27 8.04 12.65
C THR A 13 -20.89 8.26 13.23
N VAL A 14 -19.95 7.38 12.85
CA VAL A 14 -18.51 7.58 13.08
C VAL A 14 -17.81 7.57 11.72
N ALA A 15 -17.02 8.61 11.44
CA ALA A 15 -16.15 8.65 10.28
C ALA A 15 -14.79 8.03 10.63
N ILE A 16 -14.31 7.10 9.80
CA ILE A 16 -13.02 6.44 9.99
C ILE A 16 -12.13 6.77 8.81
N PHE A 17 -10.96 7.33 9.10
CA PHE A 17 -9.90 7.62 8.14
C PHE A 17 -8.64 6.87 8.50
N PHE A 18 -7.78 6.71 7.51
CA PHE A 18 -6.45 6.15 7.68
C PHE A 18 -5.40 7.17 7.25
N ALA A 19 -4.19 7.05 7.78
CA ALA A 19 -3.01 7.77 7.32
C ALA A 19 -2.31 6.96 6.21
N GLU A 20 -2.93 6.82 5.03
CA GLU A 20 -2.49 5.86 4.00
C GLU A 20 -1.07 6.10 3.47
N GLN A 21 -0.53 7.30 3.63
CA GLN A 21 0.85 7.61 3.30
C GLN A 21 1.86 6.84 4.16
N GLU A 22 1.54 6.53 5.42
CA GLU A 22 2.45 5.82 6.33
C GLU A 22 2.68 4.35 5.94
N PRO A 23 1.65 3.51 5.71
CA PRO A 23 1.88 2.15 5.20
C PRO A 23 2.42 2.14 3.77
N GLY A 24 2.06 3.13 2.93
CA GLY A 24 2.68 3.33 1.62
C GLY A 24 4.19 3.55 1.74
N PHE A 25 4.62 4.38 2.69
CA PHE A 25 6.05 4.63 2.97
C PHE A 25 6.78 3.36 3.41
N LEU A 26 6.22 2.61 4.34
CA LEU A 26 6.81 1.35 4.82
C LEU A 26 6.95 0.34 3.68
N ALA A 27 5.94 0.23 2.82
CA ALA A 27 5.99 -0.66 1.67
C ALA A 27 7.03 -0.20 0.62
N GLY A 28 7.21 1.11 0.43
CA GLY A 28 8.28 1.67 -0.41
C GLY A 28 9.67 1.31 0.12
N VAL A 29 9.89 1.45 1.42
CA VAL A 29 11.15 1.05 2.07
C VAL A 29 11.41 -0.44 1.94
N ALA A 30 10.40 -1.28 2.23
CA ALA A 30 10.50 -2.73 2.12
C ALA A 30 10.86 -3.17 0.69
N THR A 31 10.19 -2.59 -0.30
CA THR A 31 10.40 -2.88 -1.71
C THR A 31 11.81 -2.50 -2.17
N ALA A 32 12.27 -1.30 -1.80
CA ALA A 32 13.61 -0.85 -2.16
C ALA A 32 14.71 -1.68 -1.50
N LEU A 33 14.55 -2.02 -0.21
CA LEU A 33 15.49 -2.89 0.50
C LEU A 33 15.53 -4.32 -0.05
N HIS A 34 14.42 -4.84 -0.56
CA HIS A 34 14.37 -6.16 -1.19
C HIS A 34 15.04 -6.16 -2.57
N LEU A 35 14.64 -5.24 -3.45
CA LEU A 35 15.09 -5.24 -4.86
C LEU A 35 16.45 -4.59 -5.09
N LYS A 36 16.88 -3.72 -4.17
CA LYS A 36 18.13 -2.94 -4.19
C LYS A 36 18.26 -1.93 -5.32
N GLU A 37 17.93 -2.29 -6.55
CA GLU A 37 17.97 -1.41 -7.72
C GLU A 37 16.96 -1.80 -8.82
N GLY A 38 16.49 -0.80 -9.56
CA GLY A 38 15.60 -0.99 -10.70
C GLY A 38 14.43 -0.01 -10.74
N GLU A 39 13.46 -0.31 -11.59
CA GLU A 39 12.29 0.53 -11.80
C GLU A 39 11.08 -0.01 -11.03
N LEU A 40 10.28 0.90 -10.49
CA LEU A 40 9.05 0.64 -9.76
C LEU A 40 7.87 1.33 -10.45
N GLY A 41 6.68 0.77 -10.25
CA GLY A 41 5.44 1.33 -10.75
C GLY A 41 4.38 1.44 -9.66
N PHE A 42 3.37 2.26 -9.94
CA PHE A 42 2.19 2.44 -9.10
C PHE A 42 0.93 2.39 -9.95
N ILE A 43 -0.03 1.56 -9.55
CA ILE A 43 -1.37 1.52 -10.14
C ILE A 43 -2.38 1.93 -9.06
N GLY A 44 -2.98 3.10 -9.22
CA GLY A 44 -4.12 3.55 -8.44
C GLY A 44 -5.44 3.17 -9.11
N GLY A 45 -6.49 2.98 -8.31
CA GLY A 45 -7.84 2.80 -8.83
C GLY A 45 -8.41 4.13 -9.30
N MET A 46 -9.29 4.73 -8.50
CA MET A 46 -9.73 6.12 -8.71
C MET A 46 -8.71 7.12 -8.20
N GLU A 47 -8.63 8.28 -8.87
CA GLU A 47 -7.77 9.40 -8.48
C GLU A 47 -8.41 10.23 -7.36
N ILE A 48 -8.57 9.60 -6.20
CA ILE A 48 -9.13 10.18 -4.97
C ILE A 48 -8.07 10.14 -3.86
N PRO A 49 -8.26 10.83 -2.71
CA PRO A 49 -7.16 11.10 -1.80
C PRO A 49 -6.53 9.85 -1.18
N ALA A 50 -7.26 8.76 -0.94
CA ALA A 50 -6.68 7.54 -0.35
C ALA A 50 -5.65 6.87 -1.28
N PRO A 51 -5.97 6.51 -2.54
CA PRO A 51 -4.96 6.08 -3.52
C PRO A 51 -3.82 7.08 -3.76
N GLN A 52 -4.07 8.39 -3.65
CA GLN A 52 -3.02 9.40 -3.74
C GLN A 52 -2.06 9.37 -2.55
N LYS A 53 -2.56 9.27 -1.33
CA LYS A 53 -1.73 9.17 -0.13
C LYS A 53 -0.87 7.92 -0.12
N PHE A 54 -1.41 6.78 -0.55
CA PHE A 54 -0.60 5.57 -0.76
C PHE A 54 0.55 5.81 -1.73
N ASN A 55 0.28 6.41 -2.89
CA ASN A 55 1.30 6.74 -3.89
C ASN A 55 2.37 7.69 -3.31
N TRP A 56 1.96 8.75 -2.63
CA TRP A 56 2.89 9.72 -2.02
C TRP A 56 3.77 9.07 -0.96
N GLY A 57 3.17 8.22 -0.12
CA GLY A 57 3.89 7.41 0.86
C GLY A 57 4.95 6.55 0.19
N PHE A 58 4.55 5.78 -0.83
CA PHE A 58 5.43 4.87 -1.55
C PHE A 58 6.65 5.57 -2.16
N GLN A 59 6.43 6.69 -2.86
CA GLN A 59 7.54 7.47 -3.43
C GLN A 59 8.48 8.03 -2.36
N GLN A 60 7.93 8.53 -1.23
CA GLN A 60 8.75 9.00 -0.10
C GLN A 60 9.56 7.87 0.54
N GLY A 61 8.97 6.67 0.70
CA GLY A 61 9.63 5.50 1.26
C GLY A 61 10.77 4.99 0.37
N VAL A 62 10.54 4.96 -0.94
CA VAL A 62 11.58 4.61 -1.93
C VAL A 62 12.73 5.62 -1.88
N LYS A 63 12.43 6.93 -1.88
CA LYS A 63 13.44 7.98 -1.76
C LYS A 63 14.24 7.86 -0.46
N TYR A 64 13.56 7.64 0.66
CA TYR A 64 14.18 7.45 1.97
C TYR A 64 15.15 6.26 1.96
N ALA A 65 14.74 5.11 1.40
CA ALA A 65 15.61 3.94 1.32
C ALA A 65 16.84 4.19 0.44
N ASN A 66 16.69 4.92 -0.67
CA ASN A 66 17.81 5.29 -1.52
C ASN A 66 18.83 6.18 -0.77
N GLU A 67 18.34 7.14 0.00
CA GLU A 67 19.17 8.10 0.74
C GLU A 67 19.84 7.47 1.96
N ASN A 68 19.20 6.51 2.62
CA ASN A 68 19.64 6.01 3.93
C ASN A 68 20.20 4.58 3.90
N PHE A 69 19.82 3.76 2.91
CA PHE A 69 20.13 2.32 2.87
C PHE A 69 20.86 1.88 1.60
N GLY A 70 21.30 2.83 0.77
CA GLY A 70 22.14 2.55 -0.40
C GLY A 70 21.43 1.86 -1.56
N THR A 71 20.10 1.93 -1.61
CA THR A 71 19.30 1.42 -2.73
C THR A 71 19.30 2.41 -3.89
N LYS A 72 18.96 1.94 -5.10
CA LYS A 72 18.90 2.71 -6.34
C LYS A 72 17.63 2.37 -7.11
N MET A 73 16.49 2.56 -6.45
CA MET A 73 15.19 2.38 -7.09
C MET A 73 14.72 3.69 -7.72
N ASN A 74 13.98 3.60 -8.82
CA ASN A 74 13.41 4.74 -9.51
C ASN A 74 11.92 4.51 -9.80
N ILE A 75 11.14 5.59 -9.82
CA ILE A 75 9.73 5.59 -10.26
C ILE A 75 9.63 6.63 -11.37
N LYS A 76 9.24 6.21 -12.57
CA LYS A 76 9.04 7.12 -13.70
C LYS A 76 7.59 7.55 -13.79
N LYS A 77 7.36 8.75 -14.35
CA LYS A 77 6.03 9.34 -14.46
C LYS A 77 5.07 8.47 -15.25
N GLU A 78 5.54 7.87 -16.34
CA GLU A 78 4.78 6.93 -17.16
C GLU A 78 4.38 5.62 -16.45
N ASN A 79 5.02 5.32 -15.31
CA ASN A 79 4.73 4.13 -14.50
C ASN A 79 3.90 4.44 -13.26
N VAL A 80 3.32 5.65 -13.15
CA VAL A 80 2.32 6.01 -12.15
C VAL A 80 1.00 6.25 -12.88
N VAL A 81 0.04 5.34 -12.71
CA VAL A 81 -1.22 5.36 -13.47
C VAL A 81 -2.41 5.17 -12.54
N TYR A 82 -3.38 6.08 -12.62
CA TYR A 82 -4.71 5.90 -12.04
C TYR A 82 -5.66 5.38 -13.11
N GLN A 83 -6.23 4.20 -12.90
CA GLN A 83 -7.08 3.55 -13.91
C GLN A 83 -8.45 4.23 -14.06
N GLY A 84 -8.97 4.84 -12.98
CA GLY A 84 -10.25 5.54 -12.94
C GLY A 84 -11.41 4.73 -12.37
N SER A 85 -11.21 3.46 -12.01
CA SER A 85 -12.19 2.61 -11.32
C SER A 85 -11.51 1.67 -10.31
N PHE A 86 -12.31 0.96 -9.50
CA PHE A 86 -11.83 -0.05 -8.54
C PHE A 86 -12.24 -1.47 -8.92
N ASP A 87 -12.93 -1.67 -10.04
CA ASP A 87 -13.60 -2.92 -10.39
C ASP A 87 -13.13 -3.53 -11.73
N ASN A 88 -12.36 -2.78 -12.53
CA ASN A 88 -11.92 -3.23 -13.84
C ASN A 88 -10.66 -4.09 -13.78
N VAL A 89 -10.84 -5.36 -13.42
CA VAL A 89 -9.78 -6.38 -13.35
C VAL A 89 -8.98 -6.48 -14.66
N ALA A 90 -9.66 -6.46 -15.80
CA ALA A 90 -9.00 -6.60 -17.11
C ALA A 90 -8.06 -5.42 -17.41
N ALA A 91 -8.48 -4.19 -17.11
CA ALA A 91 -7.64 -3.00 -17.27
C ALA A 91 -6.41 -3.06 -16.35
N GLY A 92 -6.58 -3.53 -15.11
CA GLY A 92 -5.45 -3.72 -14.18
C GLY A 92 -4.38 -4.68 -14.70
N GLN A 93 -4.81 -5.79 -15.31
CA GLN A 93 -3.90 -6.75 -15.92
C GLN A 93 -3.12 -6.12 -17.09
N GLN A 94 -3.79 -5.34 -17.95
CA GLN A 94 -3.16 -4.68 -19.10
C GLN A 94 -2.17 -3.59 -18.67
N LEU A 95 -2.51 -2.79 -17.66
CA LEU A 95 -1.61 -1.79 -17.09
C LEU A 95 -0.35 -2.43 -16.51
N ALA A 96 -0.52 -3.49 -15.72
CA ALA A 96 0.61 -4.22 -15.16
C ALA A 96 1.49 -4.84 -16.25
N ALA A 97 0.88 -5.43 -17.28
CA ALA A 97 1.63 -6.01 -18.39
C ALA A 97 2.50 -4.95 -19.08
N THR A 98 1.93 -3.77 -19.34
CA THR A 98 2.65 -2.63 -19.93
C THR A 98 3.82 -2.18 -19.06
N MET A 99 3.60 -2.01 -17.75
CA MET A 99 4.67 -1.61 -16.82
C MET A 99 5.80 -2.62 -16.75
N PHE A 100 5.47 -3.91 -16.63
CA PHE A 100 6.48 -4.97 -16.61
C PHE A 100 7.21 -5.09 -17.96
N ASP A 101 6.56 -4.84 -19.10
CA ASP A 101 7.22 -4.76 -20.41
C ASP A 101 8.17 -3.56 -20.53
N ASN A 102 7.88 -2.47 -19.82
CA ASN A 102 8.76 -1.31 -19.69
C ASN A 102 9.91 -1.52 -18.68
N GLY A 103 10.04 -2.72 -18.10
CA GLY A 103 11.13 -3.07 -17.18
C GLY A 103 10.88 -2.71 -15.72
N VAL A 104 9.65 -2.37 -15.33
CA VAL A 104 9.27 -2.28 -13.91
C VAL A 104 9.45 -3.65 -13.25
N LYS A 105 10.08 -3.69 -12.07
CA LYS A 105 10.29 -4.93 -11.30
C LYS A 105 9.17 -5.20 -10.28
N ALA A 106 8.65 -4.15 -9.66
CA ALA A 106 7.53 -4.24 -8.74
C ALA A 106 6.51 -3.12 -8.95
N ILE A 107 5.24 -3.47 -8.80
CA ILE A 107 4.11 -2.53 -8.90
C ILE A 107 3.40 -2.47 -7.55
N PHE A 108 3.28 -1.28 -6.98
CA PHE A 108 2.36 -1.05 -5.87
C PHE A 108 0.96 -0.77 -6.41
N THR A 109 -0.02 -1.58 -6.00
CA THR A 109 -1.40 -1.40 -6.45
C THR A 109 -2.33 -0.97 -5.32
N ALA A 110 -2.81 0.28 -5.38
CA ALA A 110 -3.85 0.82 -4.51
C ALA A 110 -5.17 0.95 -5.27
N ALA A 111 -5.70 -0.18 -5.78
CA ALA A 111 -6.69 -0.17 -6.86
C ALA A 111 -7.82 -1.21 -6.77
N GLY A 112 -8.06 -1.85 -5.62
CA GLY A 112 -9.14 -2.83 -5.46
C GLY A 112 -9.09 -3.95 -6.51
N GLY A 113 -10.20 -4.20 -7.21
CA GLY A 113 -10.30 -5.18 -8.30
C GLY A 113 -9.35 -4.91 -9.48
N VAL A 114 -9.00 -3.65 -9.77
CA VAL A 114 -7.92 -3.34 -10.74
C VAL A 114 -6.59 -3.92 -10.24
N GLY A 115 -6.33 -3.87 -8.92
CA GLY A 115 -5.15 -4.49 -8.31
C GLY A 115 -5.13 -6.00 -8.40
N VAL A 116 -6.29 -6.66 -8.33
CA VAL A 116 -6.40 -8.10 -8.61
C VAL A 116 -5.93 -8.44 -10.03
N GLY A 117 -6.23 -7.58 -11.01
CA GLY A 117 -5.71 -7.70 -12.37
C GLY A 117 -4.18 -7.65 -12.43
N ALA A 118 -3.58 -6.72 -11.70
CA ALA A 118 -2.12 -6.60 -11.62
C ALA A 118 -1.47 -7.83 -10.96
N ILE A 119 -2.08 -8.37 -9.90
CA ILE A 119 -1.66 -9.64 -9.27
C ILE A 119 -1.71 -10.79 -10.28
N ASN A 120 -2.80 -10.90 -11.06
CA ASN A 120 -2.93 -11.95 -12.07
C ASN A 120 -1.83 -11.89 -13.14
N GLU A 121 -1.48 -10.69 -13.61
CA GLU A 121 -0.38 -10.52 -14.56
C GLU A 121 0.97 -10.92 -13.95
N ALA A 122 1.27 -10.48 -12.73
CA ALA A 122 2.51 -10.83 -12.06
C ALA A 122 2.61 -12.36 -11.88
N LYS A 123 1.52 -13.04 -11.51
CA LYS A 123 1.46 -14.51 -11.45
C LYS A 123 1.73 -15.17 -12.80
N ALA A 124 1.17 -14.63 -13.89
CA ALA A 124 1.43 -15.14 -15.23
C ALA A 124 2.91 -15.03 -15.61
N ARG A 125 3.56 -13.89 -15.30
CA ARG A 125 5.00 -13.69 -15.52
C ARG A 125 5.86 -14.61 -14.65
N ALA A 126 5.54 -14.74 -13.37
CA ALA A 126 6.26 -15.62 -12.46
C ALA A 126 6.18 -17.10 -12.87
N ASN A 127 5.01 -17.56 -13.34
CA ASN A 127 4.84 -18.90 -13.91
C ASN A 127 5.69 -19.12 -15.18
N ALA A 128 5.94 -18.06 -15.94
CA ALA A 128 6.84 -18.07 -17.09
C ALA A 128 8.32 -17.83 -16.72
N GLY A 129 8.67 -17.82 -15.42
CA GLY A 129 10.04 -17.64 -14.94
C GLY A 129 10.55 -16.21 -15.02
N LYS A 130 9.66 -15.21 -15.20
CA LYS A 130 10.02 -13.79 -15.21
C LYS A 130 9.82 -13.18 -13.82
N GLU A 131 10.73 -12.30 -13.41
CA GLU A 131 10.58 -11.51 -12.19
C GLU A 131 9.44 -10.50 -12.36
N ALA A 132 8.48 -10.53 -11.44
CA ALA A 132 7.35 -9.60 -11.38
C ALA A 132 6.78 -9.61 -9.96
N TRP A 133 6.95 -8.50 -9.25
CA TRP A 133 6.50 -8.35 -7.87
C TRP A 133 5.31 -7.40 -7.76
N ILE A 134 4.46 -7.65 -6.77
CA ILE A 134 3.35 -6.79 -6.38
C ILE A 134 3.53 -6.36 -4.93
N VAL A 135 3.26 -5.09 -4.66
CA VAL A 135 2.94 -4.62 -3.32
C VAL A 135 1.41 -4.51 -3.23
N GLY A 136 0.82 -5.27 -2.31
CA GLY A 136 -0.62 -5.25 -2.06
C GLY A 136 -1.06 -4.06 -1.20
N VAL A 137 -2.36 -3.96 -0.95
CA VAL A 137 -2.96 -2.86 -0.20
C VAL A 137 -4.13 -3.35 0.65
N ASP A 138 -4.53 -2.54 1.63
CA ASP A 138 -5.68 -2.72 2.52
C ASP A 138 -5.48 -3.87 3.52
N VAL A 139 -5.31 -5.10 3.02
CA VAL A 139 -5.13 -6.32 3.80
C VAL A 139 -3.82 -7.03 3.43
N ASP A 140 -3.46 -8.08 4.17
CA ASP A 140 -2.41 -8.99 3.73
C ASP A 140 -2.88 -9.77 2.50
N GLN A 141 -2.27 -9.48 1.35
CA GLN A 141 -2.61 -10.09 0.06
C GLN A 141 -1.62 -11.19 -0.34
N TYR A 142 -0.76 -11.65 0.56
CA TYR A 142 0.22 -12.70 0.25
C TYR A 142 -0.46 -13.92 -0.39
N ALA A 143 -1.62 -14.34 0.14
CA ALA A 143 -2.38 -15.46 -0.37
C ALA A 143 -2.91 -15.26 -1.80
N ASP A 144 -3.33 -14.05 -2.16
CA ASP A 144 -3.85 -13.71 -3.50
C ASP A 144 -2.77 -13.92 -4.58
N GLY A 145 -1.52 -13.61 -4.21
CA GLY A 145 -0.35 -13.75 -5.06
C GLY A 145 0.19 -15.17 -5.23
N ILE A 146 -0.36 -16.18 -4.54
CA ILE A 146 0.17 -17.55 -4.59
C ILE A 146 0.11 -18.11 -6.02
N TYR A 147 1.25 -18.58 -6.50
CA TYR A 147 1.44 -19.29 -7.77
C TYR A 147 2.13 -20.64 -7.52
N LYS A 148 2.94 -21.12 -8.47
CA LYS A 148 3.65 -22.41 -8.40
C LYS A 148 4.48 -22.57 -7.12
N ASP A 149 4.48 -23.79 -6.57
CA ASP A 149 5.29 -24.20 -5.41
C ASP A 149 5.01 -23.40 -4.13
N ASN A 150 3.77 -22.91 -3.94
CA ASN A 150 3.33 -22.06 -2.81
C ASN A 150 4.13 -20.76 -2.64
N LYS A 151 4.86 -20.32 -3.67
CA LYS A 151 5.47 -18.99 -3.72
C LYS A 151 4.40 -17.95 -4.04
N SER A 152 4.64 -16.71 -3.63
CA SER A 152 3.74 -15.59 -3.93
C SER A 152 4.46 -14.47 -4.67
N VAL A 153 3.77 -13.82 -5.61
CA VAL A 153 4.26 -12.59 -6.26
C VAL A 153 4.02 -11.34 -5.41
N VAL A 154 3.26 -11.44 -4.32
CA VAL A 154 3.03 -10.32 -3.40
C VAL A 154 4.21 -10.24 -2.44
N LEU A 155 5.04 -9.20 -2.62
CA LEU A 155 6.22 -8.95 -1.82
C LEU A 155 5.88 -8.60 -0.37
N THR A 156 4.88 -7.73 -0.21
CA THR A 156 4.29 -7.28 1.06
C THR A 156 2.98 -6.54 0.75
N SER A 157 2.27 -6.06 1.77
CA SER A 157 1.06 -5.22 1.62
C SER A 157 1.15 -3.94 2.46
N ALA A 158 0.71 -2.81 1.90
CA ALA A 158 0.45 -1.60 2.67
C ALA A 158 -0.94 -1.70 3.35
N MET A 159 -0.96 -2.13 4.60
CA MET A 159 -2.18 -2.49 5.32
C MET A 159 -2.87 -1.30 6.01
N LYS A 160 -4.20 -1.35 6.01
CA LYS A 160 -5.08 -0.60 6.90
C LYS A 160 -5.77 -1.60 7.82
N MET A 161 -5.82 -1.34 9.12
CA MET A 161 -6.49 -2.22 10.08
C MET A 161 -8.02 -2.04 10.05
N ILE A 162 -8.60 -2.24 8.86
CA ILE A 162 -10.05 -2.11 8.59
C ILE A 162 -10.84 -3.13 9.41
N ASP A 163 -10.28 -4.32 9.59
CA ASP A 163 -10.82 -5.39 10.41
C ASP A 163 -10.98 -4.95 11.87
N THR A 164 -9.90 -4.40 12.45
CA THR A 164 -9.87 -3.88 13.83
C THR A 164 -10.84 -2.72 13.98
N ALA A 165 -10.77 -1.74 13.07
CA ALA A 165 -11.66 -0.59 13.07
C ALA A 165 -13.14 -1.01 13.01
N THR A 166 -13.48 -1.99 12.17
CA THR A 166 -14.85 -2.49 12.03
C THR A 166 -15.28 -3.27 13.27
N PHE A 167 -14.42 -4.16 13.77
CA PHE A 167 -14.69 -4.98 14.96
C PHE A 167 -14.96 -4.11 16.18
N ASP A 168 -14.12 -3.10 16.41
CA ASP A 168 -14.24 -2.19 17.55
C ASP A 168 -15.55 -1.41 17.51
N MET A 169 -15.97 -0.90 16.33
CA MET A 169 -17.26 -0.20 16.20
C MET A 169 -18.47 -1.09 16.47
N VAL A 170 -18.45 -2.33 15.96
CA VAL A 170 -19.53 -3.30 16.23
C VAL A 170 -19.56 -3.67 17.71
N LYS A 171 -18.38 -3.87 18.32
CA LYS A 171 -18.26 -4.18 19.73
C LYS A 171 -18.77 -3.03 20.62
N ASP A 172 -18.39 -1.80 20.31
CA ASP A 172 -18.83 -0.63 21.07
C ASP A 172 -20.35 -0.45 21.00
N GLU A 173 -20.99 -0.69 19.85
CA GLU A 173 -22.45 -0.67 19.74
C GLU A 173 -23.11 -1.73 20.60
N LEU A 174 -22.62 -2.98 20.53
CA LEU A 174 -23.15 -4.08 21.34
C LEU A 174 -22.97 -3.86 22.85
N ASP A 175 -21.87 -3.22 23.25
CA ASP A 175 -21.56 -2.89 24.64
C ASP A 175 -22.28 -1.60 25.11
N GLY A 176 -23.06 -0.93 24.25
CA GLY A 176 -23.75 0.34 24.55
C GLY A 176 -22.79 1.53 24.73
N LYS A 177 -21.60 1.46 24.14
CA LYS A 177 -20.51 2.44 24.23
C LYS A 177 -20.27 3.18 22.91
N PHE A 178 -21.01 2.89 21.84
CA PHE A 178 -20.84 3.55 20.56
C PHE A 178 -20.97 5.07 20.71
N GLN A 179 -19.97 5.79 20.20
CA GLN A 179 -19.91 7.24 20.28
C GLN A 179 -19.96 7.83 18.88
N GLY A 180 -21.17 8.12 18.40
CA GLY A 180 -21.38 8.84 17.15
C GLY A 180 -20.91 10.30 17.23
N GLY A 181 -20.94 10.98 16.09
CA GLY A 181 -20.45 12.35 15.92
C GLY A 181 -18.93 12.46 15.95
N LYS A 182 -18.20 11.35 15.77
CA LYS A 182 -16.74 11.32 15.87
C LYS A 182 -16.05 11.04 14.54
N THR A 183 -14.88 11.63 14.39
CA THR A 183 -13.89 11.25 13.39
C THR A 183 -12.71 10.53 14.07
N LEU A 184 -12.43 9.30 13.63
CA LEU A 184 -11.27 8.52 14.05
C LEU A 184 -10.23 8.50 12.92
N ILE A 185 -8.95 8.62 13.28
CA ILE A 185 -7.83 8.51 12.35
C ILE A 185 -6.96 7.35 12.81
N PHE A 186 -6.77 6.36 11.94
CA PHE A 186 -5.94 5.19 12.14
C PHE A 186 -4.58 5.44 11.47
N ASP A 187 -3.52 5.43 12.27
CA ASP A 187 -2.15 5.77 11.87
C ASP A 187 -1.14 4.84 12.56
N ALA A 188 0.15 5.07 12.37
CA ALA A 188 1.18 4.26 13.00
C ALA A 188 1.13 4.35 14.53
N LYS A 189 0.78 5.50 15.10
CA LYS A 189 0.83 5.74 16.56
C LYS A 189 -0.20 4.91 17.30
N ASN A 190 -1.33 4.62 16.68
CA ASN A 190 -2.37 3.76 17.24
C ASN A 190 -2.44 2.36 16.62
N ASP A 191 -1.38 1.91 15.95
CA ASP A 191 -1.32 0.60 15.30
C ASP A 191 -2.40 0.38 14.22
N GLY A 192 -2.98 1.45 13.70
CA GLY A 192 -4.07 1.40 12.72
C GLY A 192 -3.65 1.14 11.28
N ILE A 193 -2.35 1.13 11.01
CA ILE A 193 -1.73 0.85 9.71
C ILE A 193 -0.45 0.03 9.88
N GLY A 194 0.07 -0.51 8.78
CA GLY A 194 1.40 -1.11 8.77
C GLY A 194 1.68 -1.92 7.51
N ILE A 195 2.56 -2.89 7.65
CA ILE A 195 2.73 -4.02 6.73
C ILE A 195 2.40 -5.32 7.49
N PRO A 196 2.20 -6.47 6.82
CA PRO A 196 1.97 -7.74 7.51
C PRO A 196 3.01 -8.01 8.60
N LYS A 197 2.62 -8.66 9.68
CA LYS A 197 3.58 -9.05 10.73
C LYS A 197 4.56 -10.10 10.21
N GLU A 198 4.05 -11.06 9.47
CA GLU A 198 4.83 -12.08 8.78
C GLU A 198 4.92 -11.73 7.30
N ASN A 199 6.13 -11.60 6.76
CA ASN A 199 6.35 -11.34 5.33
C ASN A 199 7.26 -12.42 4.75
N PRO A 200 6.72 -13.51 4.20
CA PRO A 200 7.54 -14.64 3.74
C PRO A 200 8.51 -14.29 2.61
N ASN A 201 8.21 -13.24 1.84
CA ASN A 201 9.06 -12.77 0.74
C ASN A 201 10.12 -11.74 1.16
N LEU A 202 10.08 -11.23 2.40
CA LEU A 202 11.10 -10.31 2.91
C LEU A 202 12.16 -11.08 3.70
N SER A 203 13.43 -10.68 3.52
CA SER A 203 14.49 -11.19 4.39
C SER A 203 14.28 -10.67 5.81
N LYS A 204 14.81 -11.40 6.80
CA LYS A 204 14.77 -10.95 8.20
C LYS A 204 15.37 -9.56 8.36
N GLU A 205 16.48 -9.28 7.69
CA GLU A 205 17.14 -7.97 7.71
C GLU A 205 16.22 -6.85 7.20
N THR A 206 15.53 -7.08 6.07
CA THR A 206 14.58 -6.11 5.53
C THR A 206 13.41 -5.90 6.50
N SER A 207 12.84 -6.97 7.06
CA SER A 207 11.75 -6.88 8.04
C SER A 207 12.16 -6.13 9.31
N ASP A 208 13.35 -6.42 9.86
CA ASP A 208 13.87 -5.72 11.04
C ASP A 208 14.07 -4.22 10.75
N LYS A 209 14.58 -3.87 9.55
CA LYS A 209 14.80 -2.47 9.17
C LYS A 209 13.48 -1.71 8.95
N VAL A 210 12.47 -2.34 8.37
CA VAL A 210 11.14 -1.73 8.21
C VAL A 210 10.47 -1.54 9.57
N ALA A 211 10.63 -2.48 10.51
CA ALA A 211 10.14 -2.33 11.88
C ALA A 211 10.81 -1.16 12.62
N GLU A 212 12.11 -0.95 12.41
CA GLU A 212 12.85 0.21 12.92
C GLU A 212 12.27 1.53 12.36
N VAL A 213 12.02 1.58 11.04
CA VAL A 213 11.42 2.74 10.38
C VAL A 213 10.01 3.02 10.88
N LEU A 214 9.17 1.99 11.04
CA LEU A 214 7.84 2.13 11.64
C LEU A 214 7.93 2.74 13.04
N LYS A 215 8.88 2.28 13.88
CA LYS A 215 9.11 2.88 15.19
C LYS A 215 9.49 4.35 15.10
N GLN A 216 10.30 4.74 14.12
CA GLN A 216 10.65 6.14 13.91
C GLN A 216 9.46 7.00 13.47
N ILE A 217 8.52 6.44 12.69
CA ILE A 217 7.25 7.12 12.35
C ILE A 217 6.39 7.28 13.62
N LYS A 218 6.23 6.22 14.42
CA LYS A 218 5.49 6.27 15.70
C LYS A 218 6.05 7.31 16.66
N ASP A 219 7.39 7.36 16.77
CA ASP A 219 8.12 8.30 17.62
C ASP A 219 8.14 9.75 17.03
N GLY A 220 7.57 9.97 15.85
CA GLY A 220 7.52 11.27 15.17
C GLY A 220 8.86 11.74 14.57
N LYS A 221 9.88 10.88 14.54
CA LYS A 221 11.20 11.18 13.95
C LYS A 221 11.15 11.21 12.42
N ILE A 222 10.32 10.36 11.84
CA ILE A 222 9.95 10.40 10.42
C ILE A 222 8.52 10.89 10.34
N THR A 223 8.30 11.96 9.58
CA THR A 223 6.96 12.43 9.23
C THR A 223 6.75 12.19 7.74
N VAL A 224 5.73 11.43 7.39
CA VAL A 224 5.39 11.14 5.99
C VAL A 224 4.34 12.16 5.53
N SER A 225 4.63 12.89 4.46
CA SER A 225 3.72 13.88 3.90
C SER A 225 2.48 13.20 3.32
N ASP A 226 1.30 13.69 3.68
CA ASP A 226 0.01 13.34 3.09
C ASP A 226 -0.38 14.30 1.94
N LYS A 227 0.58 15.08 1.42
CA LYS A 227 0.41 16.02 0.31
C LYS A 227 1.34 15.65 -0.83
N GLN A 228 0.90 15.94 -2.05
CA GLN A 228 1.67 15.66 -3.27
C GLN A 228 3.07 16.30 -3.27
N GLY A 229 3.19 17.62 -3.06
CA GLY A 229 4.47 18.31 -3.27
C GLY A 229 5.02 18.06 -4.68
N ASP A 230 6.30 17.67 -4.75
CA ASP A 230 7.00 17.35 -6.01
C ASP A 230 6.82 15.89 -6.46
N LEU A 231 5.96 15.12 -5.77
CA LEU A 231 5.73 13.71 -6.06
C LEU A 231 4.89 13.54 -7.33
N ILE A 232 5.14 12.43 -8.02
CA ILE A 232 4.43 12.06 -9.23
C ILE A 232 2.99 11.73 -8.87
N LYS A 233 2.07 12.45 -9.49
CA LYS A 233 0.65 12.16 -9.47
C LYS A 233 0.30 11.39 -10.74
#